data_AF-A0A8T0IWV2-F1
#
_entry.id   AF-A0A8T0IWV2-F1
#
_cell.length_a   1.000
_cell.length_b   1.000
_cell.length_c   1.000
_cell.angle_alpha   90.00
_cell.angle_beta   90.00
_cell.angle_gamma   90.00
#
_symmetry.space_group_name_H-M   'P 1'
#
loop_
_entity.id
_entity.type
_entity.pdbx_description
1 polymer ?
#
loop_
_entity_poly.entity_id
_entity_poly.type
_entity_poly.pdbx_seq_one_letter_code
_entity_poly.pdbx_strand_id
1 'polypeptide(L)'
;MGDNVVCNELEGTTTQDLEDDRFLEQNGLGSRSVTTAAGNSVMNFMKLAFAEAKGALARLEVPVGCVIVKDGEVIGRGSNRTNETRNATRHAEMEAIDMVLCLWQQSSTAHSDNVSTEGFQQCDLYVTCEPCIMCASALSLLGFRKVYYGCGNDRFGGCRSVLDIHTDGCAPCGLSYDQAEVHEVQKTRGFECVGGLMADEAVALFQGFYENGNQNAPRPHRPVRIEKSPQLGL
;
A
#
# COMPACT_ATOMS: atom_id res chain seq x y z
N MET A 1 11.43 4.85 29.55
CA MET A 1 11.78 3.53 29.00
C MET A 1 11.54 3.63 27.50
N GLY A 2 12.61 3.69 26.71
CA GLY A 2 12.54 3.76 25.25
C GLY A 2 12.81 2.37 24.69
N ASP A 3 11.87 1.85 23.91
CA ASP A 3 12.03 0.56 23.24
C ASP A 3 12.79 0.79 21.93
N ASN A 4 14.00 0.23 21.86
CA ASN A 4 14.84 0.18 20.68
C ASN A 4 14.19 -0.75 19.65
N VAL A 5 13.81 -0.21 18.50
CA VAL A 5 13.45 -1.00 17.32
C VAL A 5 14.74 -1.53 16.70
N VAL A 6 14.94 -2.84 16.76
CA VAL A 6 16.08 -3.53 16.14
C VAL A 6 15.76 -3.76 14.67
N CYS A 7 16.53 -3.14 13.78
CA CYS A 7 16.52 -3.39 12.34
C CYS A 7 17.44 -4.58 12.04
N ASN A 8 16.89 -5.69 11.52
CA ASN A 8 17.70 -6.82 11.05
C ASN A 8 18.01 -6.68 9.56
N GLU A 9 19.28 -6.92 9.21
CA GLU A 9 19.82 -6.94 7.85
C GLU A 9 19.32 -8.16 7.04
N LEU A 10 19.22 -8.01 5.72
CA LEU A 10 18.74 -9.04 4.78
C LEU A 10 19.92 -9.62 3.98
N GLU A 11 20.09 -10.94 3.97
CA GLU A 11 21.06 -11.67 3.14
C GLU A 11 20.38 -12.39 1.95
N GLY A 12 20.97 -12.23 0.75
CA GLY A 12 21.21 -13.26 -0.29
C GLY A 12 20.03 -13.89 -1.06
N THR A 13 20.01 -13.71 -2.39
CA THR A 13 19.19 -14.48 -3.35
C THR A 13 19.73 -15.91 -3.52
N THR A 14 18.85 -16.90 -3.69
CA THR A 14 19.22 -18.33 -3.75
C THR A 14 18.93 -18.96 -5.11
N THR A 15 19.62 -20.06 -5.41
CA THR A 15 19.65 -20.77 -6.70
C THR A 15 18.30 -21.26 -7.24
N GLN A 16 17.24 -21.24 -6.43
CA GLN A 16 15.88 -21.57 -6.84
C GLN A 16 15.32 -20.58 -7.89
N ASP A 17 15.76 -19.32 -7.83
CA ASP A 17 15.29 -18.24 -8.70
C ASP A 17 15.67 -18.45 -10.19
N LEU A 18 16.65 -19.32 -10.48
CA LEU A 18 17.19 -19.55 -11.83
C LEU A 18 16.48 -20.68 -12.60
N GLU A 19 15.65 -21.48 -11.92
CA GLU A 19 14.95 -22.62 -12.55
C GLU A 19 13.55 -22.23 -13.05
N ASP A 20 12.89 -21.27 -12.39
CA ASP A 20 11.57 -20.76 -12.79
C ASP A 20 11.61 -19.97 -14.11
N ASP A 21 12.72 -19.29 -14.40
CA ASP A 21 12.91 -18.50 -15.64
C ASP A 21 12.89 -19.38 -16.90
N ARG A 22 13.35 -20.63 -16.83
CA ARG A 22 13.41 -21.53 -18.00
C ARG A 22 12.06 -22.16 -18.35
N PHE A 23 11.14 -22.22 -17.39
CA PHE A 23 9.82 -22.81 -17.60
C PHE A 23 8.85 -21.85 -18.33
N LEU A 24 9.04 -20.55 -18.15
CA LEU A 24 8.22 -19.50 -18.76
C LEU A 24 8.58 -19.27 -20.24
N GLU A 25 9.84 -19.41 -20.63
CA GLU A 25 10.27 -19.28 -22.04
C GLU A 25 9.66 -20.36 -22.95
N GLN A 26 9.45 -21.59 -22.44
CA GLN A 26 8.96 -22.70 -23.27
C GLN A 26 7.46 -22.66 -23.57
N ASN A 27 6.66 -21.88 -22.83
CA ASN A 27 5.19 -21.94 -22.92
C ASN A 27 4.52 -20.72 -23.58
N GLY A 28 5.26 -19.72 -24.06
CA GLY A 28 4.73 -18.72 -25.00
C GLY A 28 3.58 -17.82 -24.51
N LEU A 29 3.29 -17.77 -23.20
CA LEU A 29 2.36 -16.78 -22.62
C LEU A 29 3.10 -15.45 -22.39
N GLY A 30 3.27 -14.69 -23.46
CA GLY A 30 3.90 -13.36 -23.43
C GLY A 30 3.03 -12.31 -22.73
N SER A 31 3.20 -12.15 -21.43
CA SER A 31 2.93 -10.88 -20.74
C SER A 31 4.12 -9.96 -20.98
N ARG A 32 3.90 -8.77 -21.56
CA ARG A 32 4.94 -7.76 -21.78
C ARG A 32 5.57 -7.37 -20.43
N SER A 33 6.73 -7.95 -20.13
CA SER A 33 7.54 -7.62 -18.97
C SER A 33 7.96 -6.15 -19.06
N VAL A 34 7.38 -5.31 -18.21
CA VAL A 34 7.83 -3.93 -17.99
C VAL A 34 9.07 -4.02 -17.08
N THR A 35 10.23 -4.25 -17.68
CA THR A 35 11.52 -4.19 -16.99
C THR A 35 11.95 -2.74 -16.81
N THR A 36 11.92 -2.24 -15.57
CA THR A 36 12.61 -0.99 -15.18
C THR A 36 14.12 -1.22 -15.08
N ALA A 37 14.92 -0.18 -15.38
CA ALA A 37 16.35 -0.24 -15.68
C ALA A 37 17.32 -0.59 -14.51
N ALA A 38 16.84 -1.21 -13.44
CA ALA A 38 17.67 -1.74 -12.36
C ALA A 38 17.00 -2.99 -11.76
N GLY A 39 17.27 -4.16 -12.34
CA GLY A 39 17.21 -5.52 -11.77
C GLY A 39 15.91 -6.09 -11.15
N ASN A 40 15.01 -5.27 -10.62
CA ASN A 40 13.84 -5.72 -9.86
C ASN A 40 12.56 -5.43 -10.63
N SER A 41 11.77 -6.48 -10.87
CA SER A 41 10.47 -6.36 -11.52
C SER A 41 9.42 -5.77 -10.57
N VAL A 42 8.42 -5.08 -11.11
CA VAL A 42 7.21 -4.61 -10.39
C VAL A 42 6.61 -5.73 -9.51
N MET A 43 6.64 -6.97 -10.01
CA MET A 43 6.15 -8.15 -9.29
C MET A 43 6.97 -8.47 -8.03
N ASN A 44 8.29 -8.28 -8.07
CA ASN A 44 9.15 -8.54 -6.90
C ASN A 44 8.82 -7.58 -5.76
N PHE A 45 8.62 -6.29 -6.06
CA PHE A 45 8.21 -5.32 -5.04
C PHE A 45 6.80 -5.58 -4.50
N MET A 46 5.86 -5.99 -5.37
CA MET A 46 4.54 -6.40 -4.91
C MET A 46 4.61 -7.62 -3.99
N LYS A 47 5.42 -8.64 -4.31
CA LYS A 47 5.67 -9.78 -3.41
C LYS A 47 6.20 -9.35 -2.04
N LEU A 48 7.05 -8.31 -1.98
CA LEU A 48 7.50 -7.74 -0.71
C LEU A 48 6.36 -7.07 0.07
N ALA A 49 5.46 -6.33 -0.60
CA ALA A 49 4.25 -5.81 0.04
C ALA A 49 3.34 -6.94 0.58
N PHE A 50 3.22 -8.06 -0.14
CA PHE A 50 2.52 -9.25 0.36
C PHE A 50 3.17 -9.88 1.59
N ALA A 51 4.50 -9.82 1.73
CA ALA A 51 5.18 -10.27 2.95
C ALA A 51 4.76 -9.42 4.16
N GLU A 52 4.69 -8.09 4.00
CA GLU A 52 4.18 -7.19 5.05
C GLU A 52 2.70 -7.46 5.37
N ALA A 53 1.87 -7.71 4.36
CA ALA A 53 0.46 -8.04 4.52
C ALA A 53 0.24 -9.33 5.33
N LYS A 54 1.05 -10.37 5.07
CA LYS A 54 1.05 -11.61 5.86
C LYS A 54 1.49 -11.36 7.30
N GLY A 55 2.43 -10.42 7.51
CA GLY A 55 2.82 -9.95 8.84
C GLY A 55 1.66 -9.32 9.60
N ALA A 56 0.88 -8.42 8.96
CA ALA A 56 -0.34 -7.88 9.56
C ALA A 56 -1.36 -8.97 9.88
N LEU A 57 -1.61 -9.90 8.95
CA LEU A 57 -2.53 -11.01 9.19
C LEU A 57 -2.14 -11.84 10.43
N ALA A 58 -0.85 -12.13 10.59
CA ALA A 58 -0.33 -12.86 11.75
C ALA A 58 -0.52 -12.10 13.08
N ARG A 59 -0.60 -10.76 13.03
CA ARG A 59 -0.93 -9.90 14.17
C ARG A 59 -2.43 -9.65 14.34
N LEU A 60 -3.27 -10.39 13.62
CA LEU A 60 -4.74 -10.23 13.60
C LEU A 60 -5.18 -8.83 13.12
N GLU A 61 -4.38 -8.21 12.25
CA GLU A 61 -4.71 -6.97 11.55
C GLU A 61 -5.29 -7.23 10.17
N VAL A 62 -5.98 -6.23 9.62
CA VAL A 62 -6.41 -6.25 8.21
C VAL A 62 -5.17 -6.48 7.33
N PRO A 63 -5.17 -7.45 6.40
CA PRO A 63 -3.97 -7.92 5.71
C PRO A 63 -3.55 -6.99 4.56
N VAL A 64 -3.24 -5.74 4.89
CA VAL A 64 -2.68 -4.76 3.95
C VAL A 64 -1.21 -4.55 4.26
N GLY A 65 -0.39 -4.68 3.24
CA GLY A 65 1.04 -4.43 3.29
C GLY A 65 1.47 -3.48 2.19
N CYS A 66 2.54 -2.73 2.43
CA CYS A 66 3.02 -1.64 1.61
C CYS A 66 4.56 -1.60 1.62
N VAL A 67 5.16 -1.32 0.46
CA VAL A 67 6.57 -0.94 0.36
C VAL A 67 6.74 0.31 -0.49
N ILE A 68 7.72 1.15 -0.13
CA ILE A 68 8.11 2.35 -0.85
C ILE A 68 9.47 2.10 -1.50
N VAL A 69 9.56 2.37 -2.80
CA VAL A 69 10.74 2.12 -3.63
C VAL A 69 11.26 3.43 -4.20
N LYS A 70 12.56 3.66 -4.10
CA LYS A 70 13.26 4.76 -4.76
C LYS A 70 14.48 4.20 -5.48
N ASP A 71 14.67 4.56 -6.74
CA ASP A 71 15.82 4.13 -7.55
C ASP A 71 16.03 2.60 -7.60
N GLY A 72 14.94 1.82 -7.52
CA GLY A 72 14.97 0.35 -7.54
C GLY A 72 15.25 -0.31 -6.20
N GLU A 73 15.35 0.47 -5.12
CA GLU A 73 15.61 -0.01 -3.77
C GLU A 73 14.42 0.26 -2.83
N VAL A 74 14.12 -0.70 -1.94
CA VAL A 74 13.07 -0.52 -0.93
C VAL A 74 13.61 0.35 0.21
N ILE A 75 13.01 1.53 0.37
CA ILE A 75 13.39 2.49 1.42
C ILE A 75 12.38 2.56 2.57
N GLY A 76 11.19 1.97 2.39
CA GLY A 76 10.13 1.96 3.40
C GLY A 76 9.28 0.71 3.31
N ARG A 77 8.80 0.25 4.47
CA ARG A 77 7.93 -0.93 4.62
C ARG A 77 6.86 -0.61 5.65
N GLY A 78 5.65 -1.10 5.42
CA GLY A 78 4.53 -0.87 6.33
C GLY A 78 3.45 -1.91 6.16
N SER A 79 2.70 -2.15 7.23
CA SER A 79 1.48 -2.95 7.23
C SER A 79 0.49 -2.37 8.22
N ASN A 80 -0.80 -2.71 8.11
CA ASN A 80 -1.80 -2.19 9.02
C ASN A 80 -1.47 -2.52 10.50
N ARG A 81 -1.69 -1.53 11.36
CA ARG A 81 -1.46 -1.62 12.83
C ARG A 81 -2.53 -0.89 13.65
N THR A 82 -3.71 -0.66 13.09
CA THR A 82 -4.76 0.16 13.70
C THR A 82 -5.26 -0.35 15.05
N ASN A 83 -5.42 -1.67 15.20
CA ASN A 83 -5.78 -2.34 16.44
C ASN A 83 -4.61 -2.31 17.43
N GLU A 84 -3.41 -2.66 16.97
CA GLU A 84 -2.20 -2.73 17.81
C GLU A 84 -1.90 -1.38 18.48
N THR A 85 -1.93 -0.30 17.69
CA THR A 85 -1.63 1.05 18.17
C THR A 85 -2.84 1.80 18.71
N ARG A 86 -4.05 1.22 18.57
CA ARG A 86 -5.34 1.88 18.86
C ARG A 86 -5.48 3.22 18.15
N ASN A 87 -5.03 3.29 16.91
CA ASN A 87 -5.06 4.51 16.10
C ASN A 87 -5.57 4.17 14.70
N ALA A 88 -6.72 4.74 14.35
CA ALA A 88 -7.39 4.49 13.09
C ALA A 88 -6.59 4.91 11.85
N THR A 89 -5.59 5.78 11.99
CA THR A 89 -4.79 6.27 10.85
C THR A 89 -3.61 5.34 10.50
N ARG A 90 -3.36 4.29 11.28
CA ARG A 90 -2.17 3.42 11.17
C ARG A 90 -2.34 2.36 10.08
N HIS A 91 -2.58 2.84 8.86
CA HIS A 91 -2.65 2.05 7.65
C HIS A 91 -1.25 1.73 7.11
N ALA A 92 -1.14 0.68 6.29
CA ALA A 92 0.12 0.23 5.71
C ALA A 92 0.91 1.35 5.01
N GLU A 93 0.24 2.19 4.23
CA GLU A 93 0.87 3.32 3.52
C GLU A 93 1.43 4.35 4.49
N MET A 94 0.68 4.66 5.55
CA MET A 94 1.10 5.64 6.56
C MET A 94 2.30 5.13 7.37
N GLU A 95 2.32 3.85 7.75
CA GLU A 95 3.46 3.25 8.44
C GLU A 95 4.71 3.23 7.56
N ALA A 96 4.57 2.95 6.26
CA ALA A 96 5.70 2.99 5.33
C ALA A 96 6.24 4.42 5.14
N ILE A 97 5.36 5.43 5.03
CA ILE A 97 5.74 6.84 4.96
C ILE A 97 6.48 7.27 6.24
N ASP A 98 5.93 6.95 7.42
CA ASP A 98 6.53 7.30 8.70
C ASP A 98 7.93 6.69 8.84
N MET A 99 8.11 5.44 8.42
CA MET A 99 9.43 4.79 8.39
C MET A 99 10.44 5.58 7.53
N VAL A 100 10.05 5.96 6.31
CA VAL A 100 10.92 6.75 5.40
C VAL A 100 11.25 8.11 6.01
N LEU A 101 10.26 8.81 6.56
CA LEU A 101 10.48 10.10 7.21
C LEU A 101 11.44 9.99 8.40
N CYS A 102 11.30 8.97 9.24
CA CYS A 102 12.23 8.72 10.34
C CYS A 102 13.65 8.44 9.83
N LEU A 103 13.82 7.64 8.77
CA LEU A 103 15.13 7.36 8.16
C LEU A 103 15.79 8.63 7.60
N TRP A 104 15.02 9.48 6.91
CA TRP A 104 15.52 10.74 6.36
C TRP A 104 15.88 11.76 7.45
N GLN A 105 15.08 11.83 8.53
CA GLN A 105 15.39 12.69 9.69
C GLN A 105 16.70 12.27 10.36
N GLN A 106 16.97 10.97 10.49
CA GLN A 106 18.22 10.48 11.07
C GLN A 106 19.43 10.72 10.16
N SER A 107 19.22 10.68 8.84
CA SER A 107 20.29 10.87 7.84
C SER A 107 20.61 12.35 7.58
N SER A 108 19.66 13.26 7.84
CA SER A 108 19.82 14.69 7.61
C SER A 108 20.37 15.38 8.86
N THR A 109 21.68 15.63 8.92
CA THR A 109 22.34 16.43 9.98
C THR A 109 21.98 17.92 9.96
N ALA A 110 21.10 18.39 9.07
CA ALA A 110 20.71 19.79 8.98
C ALA A 110 19.22 19.95 8.62
N HIS A 111 18.57 20.88 9.31
CA HIS A 111 17.17 21.27 9.21
C HIS A 111 16.87 21.89 7.83
N SER A 112 16.70 21.05 6.82
CA SER A 112 16.20 21.45 5.51
C SER A 112 14.72 21.10 5.47
N ASP A 113 13.86 22.12 5.62
CA ASP A 113 12.39 21.99 5.64
C ASP A 113 11.81 21.37 4.34
N ASN A 114 12.64 21.20 3.30
CA ASN A 114 12.24 20.71 1.97
C ASN A 114 12.53 19.22 1.72
N VAL A 115 13.21 18.52 2.64
CA VAL A 115 13.61 17.10 2.42
C VAL A 115 12.41 16.17 2.27
N SER A 116 11.26 16.50 2.87
CA SER A 116 10.11 15.59 2.92
C SER A 116 9.35 15.48 1.60
N THR A 117 9.08 16.59 0.89
CA THR A 117 8.26 16.58 -0.34
C THR A 117 9.06 16.43 -1.63
N GLU A 118 10.34 16.79 -1.66
CA GLU A 118 11.20 16.53 -2.82
C GLU A 118 11.58 15.05 -2.93
N GLY A 119 11.72 14.36 -1.79
CA GLY A 119 12.10 12.95 -1.76
C GLY A 119 11.05 12.00 -2.35
N PHE A 120 9.77 12.22 -2.05
CA PHE A 120 8.69 11.31 -2.50
C PHE A 120 8.34 11.45 -4.00
N GLN A 121 8.71 12.55 -4.66
CA GLN A 121 8.48 12.75 -6.10
C GLN A 121 9.20 11.76 -7.01
N GLN A 122 10.18 11.03 -6.47
CA GLN A 122 10.90 9.98 -7.19
C GLN A 122 10.52 8.57 -6.70
N CYS A 123 9.62 8.49 -5.71
CA CYS A 123 9.23 7.24 -5.08
C CYS A 123 8.02 6.60 -5.77
N ASP A 124 8.08 5.28 -5.91
CA ASP A 124 6.95 4.43 -6.25
C ASP A 124 6.46 3.70 -5.00
N LEU A 125 5.16 3.50 -4.87
CA LEU A 125 4.55 2.77 -3.79
C LEU A 125 3.87 1.50 -4.30
N TYR A 126 4.05 0.40 -3.60
CA TYR A 126 3.42 -0.89 -3.89
C TYR A 126 2.61 -1.33 -2.69
N VAL A 127 1.31 -1.54 -2.86
CA VAL A 127 0.38 -1.87 -1.77
C VAL A 127 -0.56 -3.00 -2.16
N THR A 128 -0.89 -3.91 -1.25
CA THR A 128 -1.70 -5.10 -1.60
C THR A 128 -3.17 -4.78 -1.90
N CYS A 129 -3.68 -3.64 -1.44
CA CYS A 129 -5.06 -3.18 -1.65
C CYS A 129 -5.05 -1.72 -2.10
N GLU A 130 -6.02 -1.33 -2.93
CA GLU A 130 -6.16 0.06 -3.37
C GLU A 130 -6.19 1.04 -2.17
N PRO A 131 -5.35 2.09 -2.20
CA PRO A 131 -5.31 3.08 -1.12
C PRO A 131 -6.68 3.67 -0.84
N CYS A 132 -7.02 3.78 0.44
CA CYS A 132 -8.26 4.46 0.82
C CYS A 132 -8.17 5.97 0.57
N ILE A 133 -9.29 6.68 0.65
CA ILE A 133 -9.36 8.15 0.46
C ILE A 133 -8.30 8.90 1.30
N MET A 134 -8.11 8.51 2.57
CA MET A 134 -7.08 9.12 3.44
C MET A 134 -5.67 8.90 2.90
N CYS A 135 -5.30 7.66 2.60
CA CYS A 135 -3.98 7.32 2.12
C CYS A 135 -3.72 7.93 0.74
N ALA A 136 -4.67 7.84 -0.19
CA ALA A 136 -4.58 8.48 -1.51
C ALA A 136 -4.37 10.01 -1.39
N SER A 137 -5.05 10.66 -0.45
CA SER A 137 -4.86 12.10 -0.21
C SER A 137 -3.46 12.40 0.32
N ALA A 138 -2.95 11.59 1.26
CA ALA A 138 -1.59 11.74 1.78
C ALA A 138 -0.53 11.55 0.67
N LEU A 139 -0.71 10.54 -0.20
CA LEU A 139 0.20 10.27 -1.32
C LEU A 139 0.22 11.42 -2.34
N SER A 140 -0.94 12.02 -2.63
CA SER A 140 -1.03 13.21 -3.48
C SER A 140 -0.37 14.43 -2.84
N LEU A 141 -0.56 14.66 -1.53
CA LEU A 141 0.07 15.77 -0.80
C LEU A 141 1.60 15.65 -0.74
N LEU A 142 2.11 14.43 -0.56
CA LEU A 142 3.55 14.14 -0.57
C LEU A 142 4.14 14.12 -1.98
N GLY A 143 3.29 14.02 -3.01
CA GLY A 143 3.68 14.07 -4.41
C GLY A 143 4.34 12.78 -4.91
N PHE A 144 3.85 11.60 -4.51
CA PHE A 144 4.36 10.32 -5.02
C PHE A 144 4.31 10.25 -6.55
N ARG A 145 5.28 9.56 -7.16
CA ARG A 145 5.34 9.42 -8.62
C ARG A 145 4.27 8.45 -9.13
N LYS A 146 4.21 7.26 -8.53
CA LYS A 146 3.38 6.17 -8.99
C LYS A 146 2.97 5.23 -7.86
N VAL A 147 1.77 4.69 -7.97
CA VAL A 147 1.21 3.72 -7.03
C VAL A 147 0.79 2.47 -7.79
N TYR A 148 1.25 1.33 -7.31
CA TYR A 148 0.91 -0.01 -7.77
C TYR A 148 0.07 -0.69 -6.70
N TYR A 149 -1.09 -1.23 -7.05
CA TYR A 149 -1.92 -1.95 -6.09
C TYR A 149 -2.46 -3.28 -6.60
N GLY A 150 -2.75 -4.17 -5.66
CA GLY A 150 -3.33 -5.47 -5.93
C GLY A 150 -4.82 -5.42 -6.23
N CYS A 151 -5.67 -5.70 -5.24
CA CYS A 151 -7.12 -5.65 -5.41
C CYS A 151 -7.68 -4.23 -5.23
N GLY A 152 -8.87 -3.98 -5.77
CA GLY A 152 -9.63 -2.75 -5.53
C GLY A 152 -10.13 -2.64 -4.09
N ASN A 153 -10.60 -1.44 -3.73
CA ASN A 153 -11.20 -1.14 -2.43
C ASN A 153 -12.61 -0.56 -2.61
N ASP A 154 -13.59 -1.44 -2.78
CA ASP A 154 -14.98 -1.10 -3.13
C ASP A 154 -15.69 -0.17 -2.15
N ARG A 155 -15.22 -0.10 -0.89
CA ARG A 155 -15.87 0.69 0.16
C ARG A 155 -15.21 2.04 0.39
N PHE A 156 -13.89 2.13 0.21
CA PHE A 156 -13.12 3.29 0.65
C PHE A 156 -12.04 3.74 -0.36
N GLY A 157 -11.98 3.14 -1.54
CA GLY A 157 -10.91 3.36 -2.53
C GLY A 157 -10.84 4.80 -3.03
N GLY A 158 -9.66 5.40 -2.92
CA GLY A 158 -9.37 6.77 -3.35
C GLY A 158 -8.64 6.85 -4.70
N CYS A 159 -8.43 5.73 -5.38
CA CYS A 159 -7.69 5.67 -6.64
C CYS A 159 -8.55 5.17 -7.82
N ARG A 160 -9.86 5.01 -7.64
CA ARG A 160 -10.94 4.81 -8.64
C ARG A 160 -12.22 4.25 -8.04
N SER A 161 -12.13 3.37 -7.04
CA SER A 161 -13.32 2.57 -6.64
C SER A 161 -14.43 3.41 -6.03
N VAL A 162 -14.09 4.48 -5.29
CA VAL A 162 -15.06 5.41 -4.72
C VAL A 162 -14.78 6.84 -5.17
N LEU A 163 -13.53 7.30 -5.06
CA LEU A 163 -13.09 8.62 -5.50
C LEU A 163 -11.83 8.52 -6.37
N ASP A 164 -11.60 9.56 -7.18
CA ASP A 164 -10.46 9.70 -8.09
C ASP A 164 -9.42 10.70 -7.56
N ILE A 165 -9.00 10.58 -6.29
CA ILE A 165 -8.03 11.48 -5.65
C ILE A 165 -6.69 11.51 -6.40
N HIS A 166 -6.28 10.36 -6.94
CA HIS A 166 -5.07 10.24 -7.74
C HIS A 166 -5.03 11.11 -9.00
N THR A 167 -6.17 11.50 -9.58
CA THR A 167 -6.24 12.39 -10.77
C THR A 167 -6.70 13.80 -10.44
N ASP A 168 -7.68 13.93 -9.55
CA ASP A 168 -8.29 15.22 -9.21
C ASP A 168 -7.51 15.98 -8.14
N GLY A 169 -6.59 15.29 -7.47
CA GLY A 169 -5.92 15.76 -6.27
C GLY A 169 -6.87 15.82 -5.08
N CYS A 170 -6.32 16.11 -3.91
CA CYS A 170 -7.12 16.59 -2.80
C CYS A 170 -7.52 18.05 -3.10
N ALA A 171 -8.72 18.27 -3.63
CA ALA A 171 -9.34 19.59 -3.74
C ALA A 171 -9.48 20.24 -2.33
N PRO A 172 -9.88 21.52 -2.24
CA PRO A 172 -9.05 22.69 -1.90
C PRO A 172 -8.26 22.61 -0.57
N CYS A 173 -7.71 21.47 -0.17
CA CYS A 173 -6.94 21.33 1.07
C CYS A 173 -5.61 22.12 1.09
N GLY A 174 -5.29 22.86 0.01
CA GLY A 174 -4.27 23.91 -0.05
C GLY A 174 -4.81 25.35 -0.11
N LEU A 175 -6.13 25.56 -0.08
CA LEU A 175 -6.72 26.90 0.01
C LEU A 175 -6.94 27.25 1.48
N SER A 176 -6.32 28.33 1.94
CA SER A 176 -6.82 29.03 3.11
C SER A 176 -8.25 29.47 2.82
N TYR A 177 -9.15 29.27 3.78
CA TYR A 177 -10.57 29.64 3.70
C TYR A 177 -10.80 31.16 3.46
N ASP A 178 -9.74 31.96 3.44
CA ASP A 178 -9.76 33.41 3.53
C ASP A 178 -9.39 34.16 2.23
N GLN A 179 -9.11 33.46 1.13
CA GLN A 179 -8.74 34.11 -0.14
C GLN A 179 -9.70 33.73 -1.26
N ALA A 180 -10.80 34.49 -1.34
CA ALA A 180 -11.77 34.46 -2.43
C ALA A 180 -11.23 34.99 -3.77
N GLU A 181 -9.96 35.38 -3.86
CA GLU A 181 -9.29 35.77 -5.10
C GLU A 181 -7.85 35.25 -5.12
N VAL A 182 -7.63 34.06 -5.70
CA VAL A 182 -6.28 33.56 -6.02
C VAL A 182 -6.27 33.01 -7.44
N HIS A 183 -5.46 33.67 -8.27
CA HIS A 183 -5.00 33.19 -9.58
C HIS A 183 -4.43 31.76 -9.48
N GLU A 184 -4.87 30.87 -10.37
CA GLU A 184 -4.40 29.48 -10.53
C GLU A 184 -4.24 28.70 -9.23
N VAL A 185 -5.32 28.05 -8.80
CA VAL A 185 -5.30 26.99 -7.79
C VAL A 185 -4.19 26.01 -8.19
N GLN A 186 -3.08 25.97 -7.42
CA GLN A 186 -2.09 24.89 -7.55
C GLN A 186 -2.80 23.61 -7.15
N LYS A 187 -3.37 22.92 -8.14
CA LYS A 187 -3.93 21.58 -7.99
C LYS A 187 -2.85 20.74 -7.30
N THR A 188 -3.20 20.12 -6.18
CA THR A 188 -2.35 19.10 -5.57
C THR A 188 -1.96 18.11 -6.66
N ARG A 189 -0.68 17.77 -6.75
CA ARG A 189 -0.20 16.90 -7.83
C ARG A 189 -0.83 15.52 -7.64
N GLY A 190 -1.56 15.05 -8.65
CA GLY A 190 -1.99 13.68 -8.72
C GLY A 190 -0.80 12.73 -8.89
N PHE A 191 -1.08 11.42 -8.90
CA PHE A 191 -0.07 10.38 -9.11
C PHE A 191 -0.61 9.30 -10.06
N GLU A 192 0.29 8.62 -10.77
CA GLU A 192 -0.12 7.53 -11.66
C GLU A 192 -0.51 6.29 -10.82
N CYS A 193 -1.61 5.62 -11.18
CA CYS A 193 -2.07 4.40 -10.52
C CYS A 193 -2.15 3.21 -11.48
N VAL A 194 -1.63 2.06 -11.05
CA VAL A 194 -1.76 0.78 -11.74
C VAL A 194 -2.32 -0.25 -10.76
N GLY A 195 -3.58 -0.64 -10.97
CA GLY A 195 -4.26 -1.68 -10.19
C GLY A 195 -4.22 -3.05 -10.84
N GLY A 196 -4.56 -4.09 -10.08
CA GLY A 196 -4.75 -5.44 -10.59
C GLY A 196 -3.52 -6.36 -10.43
N LEU A 197 -2.46 -5.92 -9.75
CA LEU A 197 -1.23 -6.70 -9.60
C LEU A 197 -1.37 -7.77 -8.52
N MET A 198 -1.44 -9.05 -8.91
CA MET A 198 -1.70 -10.16 -7.98
C MET A 198 -3.04 -9.95 -7.23
N ALA A 199 -4.06 -9.48 -7.96
CA ALA A 199 -5.35 -9.13 -7.37
C ALA A 199 -6.05 -10.35 -6.73
N ASP A 200 -5.95 -11.52 -7.35
CA ASP A 200 -6.56 -12.76 -6.83
C ASP A 200 -5.93 -13.14 -5.49
N GLU A 201 -4.61 -13.03 -5.35
CA GLU A 201 -3.89 -13.26 -4.11
C GLU A 201 -4.25 -12.24 -3.03
N ALA A 202 -4.42 -10.96 -3.42
CA ALA A 202 -4.87 -9.92 -2.49
C ALA A 202 -6.30 -10.21 -1.98
N VAL A 203 -7.23 -10.54 -2.88
CA VAL A 203 -8.61 -10.90 -2.52
C VAL A 203 -8.63 -12.13 -1.61
N ALA A 204 -7.82 -13.16 -1.92
CA ALA A 204 -7.74 -14.37 -1.10
C ALA A 204 -7.25 -14.09 0.32
N LEU A 205 -6.30 -13.17 0.52
CA LEU A 205 -5.88 -12.74 1.86
C LEU A 205 -7.01 -12.08 2.65
N PHE A 206 -7.80 -11.19 2.02
CA PHE A 206 -8.95 -10.58 2.66
C PHE A 206 -10.03 -11.60 3.02
N GLN A 207 -10.34 -12.52 2.10
CA GLN A 207 -11.30 -13.60 2.35
C GLN A 207 -10.88 -14.41 3.58
N GLY A 208 -9.62 -14.86 3.63
CA GLY A 208 -9.10 -15.59 4.79
C GLY A 208 -9.17 -14.79 6.09
N PHE A 209 -8.87 -13.48 6.05
CA PHE A 209 -9.01 -12.62 7.23
C PHE A 209 -10.46 -12.53 7.73
N TYR A 210 -11.43 -12.33 6.83
CA TYR A 210 -12.84 -12.21 7.22
C TYR A 210 -13.45 -13.55 7.64
N GLU A 211 -13.04 -14.66 7.02
CA GLU A 211 -13.48 -16.02 7.36
C GLU A 211 -12.99 -16.45 8.75
N ASN A 212 -11.76 -16.06 9.12
CA ASN A 212 -11.25 -16.29 10.47
C ASN A 212 -12.05 -15.54 11.55
N GLY A 213 -12.75 -14.48 11.16
CA GLY A 213 -13.60 -13.68 12.03
C GLY A 213 -12.82 -12.91 13.11
N ASN A 214 -13.52 -12.02 13.80
CA ASN A 214 -12.93 -11.28 14.91
C ASN A 214 -13.20 -12.03 16.22
N GLN A 215 -12.16 -12.61 16.82
CA GLN A 215 -12.24 -13.31 18.10
C GLN A 215 -12.69 -12.39 19.26
N ASN A 216 -12.47 -11.09 19.14
CA ASN A 216 -12.88 -10.08 20.10
C ASN A 216 -14.29 -9.53 19.81
N ALA A 217 -14.99 -10.03 18.78
CA ALA A 217 -16.34 -9.60 18.50
C ALA A 217 -17.25 -9.94 19.67
N PRO A 218 -17.99 -8.96 20.24
CA PRO A 218 -18.97 -9.26 21.27
C PRO A 218 -20.02 -10.21 20.68
N ARG A 219 -20.54 -11.11 21.53
CA ARG A 219 -21.63 -12.00 21.12
C ARG A 219 -22.75 -11.15 20.53
N PRO A 220 -23.16 -11.38 19.28
CA PRO A 220 -24.10 -10.50 18.62
C PRO A 220 -25.42 -10.51 19.38
N HIS A 221 -25.91 -9.33 19.77
CA HIS A 221 -27.17 -9.17 20.51
C HIS A 221 -28.37 -9.68 19.69
N ARG A 222 -28.23 -9.79 18.36
CA ARG A 222 -29.20 -10.40 17.46
C ARG A 222 -28.48 -11.48 16.63
N PRO A 223 -28.97 -12.73 16.58
CA PRO A 223 -28.38 -13.75 15.72
C PRO A 223 -28.35 -13.28 14.27
N VAL A 224 -27.20 -13.44 13.59
CA VAL A 224 -27.11 -13.21 12.16
C VAL A 224 -27.98 -14.25 11.46
N ARG A 225 -28.93 -13.82 10.63
CA ARG A 225 -29.79 -14.72 9.88
C ARG A 225 -28.94 -15.36 8.78
N ILE A 226 -28.55 -16.62 8.96
CA ILE A 226 -27.87 -17.40 7.92
C ILE A 226 -28.95 -17.78 6.90
N GLU A 227 -28.98 -17.10 5.75
CA GLU A 227 -29.78 -17.55 4.61
C GLU A 227 -29.14 -18.82 4.06
N LYS A 228 -29.88 -19.94 4.08
CA LYS A 228 -29.42 -21.18 3.46
C LYS A 228 -29.37 -20.95 1.95
N SER A 229 -28.19 -21.14 1.34
CA SER A 229 -28.05 -21.17 -0.12
C SER A 229 -29.10 -22.14 -0.70
N PRO A 230 -29.80 -21.77 -1.79
CA PRO A 230 -30.79 -22.65 -2.39
C PRO A 230 -30.10 -23.93 -2.83
N GLN A 231 -30.55 -25.07 -2.30
CA GLN A 231 -30.17 -26.38 -2.79
C GLN A 231 -30.61 -26.44 -4.25
N LEU A 232 -29.65 -26.43 -5.18
CA LEU A 232 -29.93 -26.78 -6.57
C LEU A 232 -30.42 -28.22 -6.56
N GLY A 233 -31.73 -28.40 -6.74
CA GLY A 233 -32.33 -29.72 -6.90
C GLY A 233 -31.78 -30.38 -8.15
N LEU A 234 -31.33 -31.63 -7.96
CA LEU A 234 -30.95 -32.58 -9.02
C LEU A 234 -32.11 -32.85 -9.98
#